data_AF-A0A2T5J4Q3-F1
#
_entry.id   AF-A0A2T5J4Q3-F1
#
_cell.length_a   1.000
_cell.length_b   1.000
_cell.length_c   1.000
_cell.angle_alpha   90.00
_cell.angle_beta   90.00
_cell.angle_gamma   90.00
#
_symmetry.space_group_name_H-M   'P 1'
#
loop_
_entity.id
_entity.type
_entity.pdbx_description
1 polymer ?
#
loop_
_entity_poly.entity_id
_entity_poly.type
_entity_poly.pdbx_seq_one_letter_code
_entity_poly.pdbx_strand_id
1 'polypeptide(L)'
;MQFKEKLRTRVAQWHYSGLTIMAAIASFGTYTCMYSMRKAFTAATFSGHEYWHIDYKVWLVIVQVLGYTISKFYGIRYVAEVKQANRGRSILLFIGVAWLALLGFALVPPPYNIIFLFINGLPLGMIWGLVFGYIEGRRSTEFMAAVMAISLIFASGFVKFVGRTLMNVFHVSEFYMPFLTGALFVLPLVVFMFCLEIMPPPNDEDKRLRTERAPMSAEERRQFVIRFFPGILLAVITYLMLNIMRDVRDNFEVEIWAGMGIKTPSLYASIDSIIAVTVLVALGLLILVKRNLLAFSIIHIMMIAGFVMVGVGTVLYNNHQISPVTWMTIAGLGLYMGYVPYNSVFFDRMIAAFNYRSNVGFLICIADAIGYLGSVAVLLAKELGISSISWLNFFNAGTIVVAVVGGVAAVLSLIYFLQNANATRSDKSTAQTTTNQPASVEMI
;
A
#
# COMPACT_ATOMS: atom_id res chain seq x y z
N MET A 1 -2.56 33.92 -5.00
CA MET A 1 -1.58 33.70 -3.91
C MET A 1 -2.06 34.27 -2.58
N GLN A 2 -2.45 35.55 -2.49
CA GLN A 2 -2.84 36.17 -1.21
C GLN A 2 -4.03 35.49 -0.48
N PHE A 3 -5.05 35.00 -1.20
CA PHE A 3 -6.18 34.29 -0.59
C PHE A 3 -5.76 32.98 0.10
N LYS A 4 -4.94 32.18 -0.60
CA LYS A 4 -4.40 30.93 -0.09
C LYS A 4 -3.53 31.14 1.15
N GLU A 5 -2.70 32.18 1.15
CA GLU A 5 -1.84 32.48 2.30
C GLU A 5 -2.67 32.95 3.51
N LYS A 6 -3.69 33.80 3.31
CA LYS A 6 -4.64 34.18 4.37
C LYS A 6 -5.35 32.96 4.98
N LEU A 7 -5.78 32.01 4.15
CA LEU A 7 -6.40 30.78 4.64
C LEU A 7 -5.41 29.90 5.39
N ARG A 8 -4.18 29.75 4.89
CA ARG A 8 -3.12 29.01 5.58
C ARG A 8 -2.84 29.61 6.96
N THR A 9 -2.78 30.94 7.10
CA THR A 9 -2.62 31.60 8.39
C THR A 9 -3.79 31.32 9.35
N ARG A 10 -5.03 31.32 8.84
CA ARG A 10 -6.21 30.97 9.65
C ARG A 10 -6.19 29.51 10.10
N VAL A 11 -5.84 28.59 9.21
CA VAL A 11 -5.73 27.15 9.51
C VAL A 11 -4.59 26.88 10.49
N ALA A 12 -3.51 27.68 10.46
CA ALA A 12 -2.42 27.58 11.43
C ALA A 12 -2.86 27.89 12.87
N GLN A 13 -3.96 28.64 13.06
CA GLN A 13 -4.52 28.95 14.38
C GLN A 13 -5.51 27.88 14.87
N TRP A 14 -5.85 26.88 14.05
CA TRP A 14 -6.78 25.83 14.46
C TRP A 14 -6.16 24.94 15.54
N HIS A 15 -7.02 24.34 16.35
CA HIS A 15 -6.59 23.30 17.27
C HIS A 15 -5.92 22.15 16.50
N TYR A 16 -4.81 21.65 17.03
CA TYR A 16 -3.96 20.68 16.33
C TYR A 16 -4.72 19.39 15.94
N SER A 17 -5.72 18.97 16.71
CA SER A 17 -6.58 17.83 16.34
C SER A 17 -7.39 18.10 15.08
N GLY A 18 -7.94 19.30 14.92
CA GLY A 18 -8.66 19.71 13.72
C GLY A 18 -7.76 19.74 12.50
N LEU A 19 -6.52 20.23 12.65
CA LEU A 19 -5.50 20.18 11.61
C LEU A 19 -5.17 18.74 11.20
N THR A 20 -5.00 17.86 12.17
CA THR A 20 -4.68 16.44 11.96
C THR A 20 -5.81 15.72 11.21
N ILE A 21 -7.07 15.96 11.61
CA ILE A 21 -8.25 15.35 10.96
C ILE A 21 -8.38 15.87 9.52
N MET A 22 -8.25 17.18 9.31
CA MET A 22 -8.29 17.76 7.96
C MET A 22 -7.21 17.15 7.06
N ALA A 23 -5.98 17.05 7.55
CA ALA A 23 -4.86 16.47 6.81
C ALA A 23 -5.07 14.98 6.50
N ALA A 24 -5.59 14.20 7.45
CA ALA A 24 -5.91 12.79 7.27
C ALA A 24 -7.02 12.58 6.23
N ILE A 25 -8.10 13.36 6.30
CA ILE A 25 -9.22 13.29 5.33
C ILE A 25 -8.75 13.74 3.96
N ALA A 26 -7.96 14.82 3.87
CA ALA A 26 -7.49 15.35 2.60
C ALA A 26 -6.46 14.42 1.93
N SER A 27 -5.57 13.78 2.70
CA SER A 27 -4.64 12.78 2.15
C SER A 27 -5.36 11.52 1.68
N PHE A 28 -6.30 11.00 2.49
CA PHE A 28 -7.18 9.90 2.12
C PHE A 28 -7.96 10.23 0.84
N GLY A 29 -8.66 11.36 0.82
CA GLY A 29 -9.51 11.78 -0.29
C GLY A 29 -8.71 12.00 -1.58
N THR A 30 -7.55 12.67 -1.50
CA THR A 30 -6.66 12.85 -2.66
C THR A 30 -6.23 11.50 -3.25
N TYR A 31 -5.86 10.55 -2.39
CA TYR A 31 -5.39 9.25 -2.83
C TYR A 31 -6.54 8.36 -3.36
N THR A 32 -7.72 8.41 -2.74
CA THR A 32 -8.94 7.78 -3.24
C THR A 32 -9.30 8.31 -4.63
N CYS A 33 -9.22 9.63 -4.83
CA CYS A 33 -9.47 10.22 -6.14
C CYS A 33 -8.45 9.71 -7.16
N MET A 34 -7.16 9.74 -6.85
CA MET A 34 -6.12 9.18 -7.75
C MET A 34 -6.39 7.71 -8.12
N TYR A 35 -6.87 6.92 -7.15
CA TYR A 35 -7.20 5.51 -7.38
C TYR A 35 -8.27 5.32 -8.46
N SER A 36 -9.17 6.29 -8.64
CA SER A 36 -10.15 6.27 -9.75
C SER A 36 -9.47 6.25 -11.12
N MET A 37 -8.40 7.03 -11.31
CA MET A 37 -7.65 7.06 -12.57
C MET A 37 -6.70 5.86 -12.71
N ARG A 38 -6.43 5.13 -11.62
CA ARG A 38 -5.58 3.93 -11.65
C ARG A 38 -6.39 2.66 -11.88
N LYS A 39 -7.41 2.42 -11.08
CA LYS A 39 -8.04 1.10 -10.94
C LYS A 39 -9.43 1.02 -11.56
N ALA A 40 -10.01 2.11 -12.09
CA ALA A 40 -11.36 2.05 -12.68
C ALA A 40 -11.51 0.98 -13.77
N PHE A 41 -10.51 0.79 -14.64
CA PHE A 41 -10.56 -0.24 -15.69
C PHE A 41 -10.76 -1.66 -15.15
N THR A 42 -10.36 -1.95 -13.91
CA THR A 42 -10.55 -3.27 -13.29
C THR A 42 -12.03 -3.61 -13.01
N ALA A 43 -12.94 -2.63 -13.10
CA ALA A 43 -14.37 -2.84 -13.02
C ALA A 43 -14.96 -3.52 -14.28
N ALA A 44 -14.24 -3.43 -15.40
CA ALA A 44 -14.60 -4.13 -16.63
C ALA A 44 -13.91 -5.50 -16.70
N THR A 45 -14.52 -6.41 -17.46
CA THR A 45 -14.00 -7.75 -17.73
C THR A 45 -13.36 -7.85 -19.12
N PHE A 46 -13.63 -6.92 -20.05
CA PHE A 46 -13.09 -6.93 -21.42
C PHE A 46 -13.29 -8.24 -22.16
N SER A 47 -14.47 -8.83 -21.97
CA SER A 47 -14.79 -10.17 -22.46
C SER A 47 -14.80 -10.24 -23.99
N GLY A 48 -14.20 -11.31 -24.54
CA GLY A 48 -14.12 -11.52 -25.99
C GLY A 48 -12.86 -10.92 -26.65
N HIS A 49 -11.97 -10.31 -25.87
CA HIS A 49 -10.67 -9.83 -26.34
C HIS A 49 -9.54 -10.70 -25.77
N GLU A 50 -8.87 -11.44 -26.65
CA GLU A 50 -7.73 -12.30 -26.32
C GLU A 50 -6.62 -12.04 -27.35
N TYR A 51 -5.39 -11.84 -26.87
CA TYR A 51 -4.24 -11.61 -27.73
C TYR A 51 -3.08 -12.48 -27.26
N TRP A 52 -2.54 -13.30 -28.17
CA TRP A 52 -1.49 -14.30 -27.86
C TRP A 52 -1.87 -15.27 -26.74
N HIS A 53 -3.12 -15.73 -26.71
CA HIS A 53 -3.62 -16.64 -25.66
C HIS A 53 -3.63 -16.08 -24.25
N ILE A 54 -3.54 -14.75 -24.15
CA ILE A 54 -3.60 -14.01 -22.90
C ILE A 54 -4.82 -13.10 -22.95
N ASP A 55 -5.63 -13.15 -21.88
CA ASP A 55 -6.78 -12.28 -21.71
C ASP A 55 -6.38 -10.80 -21.76
N TYR A 56 -7.14 -10.00 -22.50
CA TYR A 56 -6.81 -8.59 -22.70
C TYR A 56 -6.76 -7.78 -21.40
N LYS A 57 -7.58 -8.09 -20.39
CA LYS A 57 -7.50 -7.43 -19.08
C LYS A 57 -6.17 -7.72 -18.41
N VAL A 58 -5.62 -8.93 -18.56
CA VAL A 58 -4.30 -9.28 -18.00
C VAL A 58 -3.21 -8.46 -18.66
N TRP A 59 -3.26 -8.25 -19.98
CA TRP A 59 -2.36 -7.32 -20.66
C TRP A 59 -2.42 -5.90 -20.10
N LEU A 60 -3.63 -5.37 -19.87
CA LEU A 60 -3.82 -4.03 -19.28
C LEU A 60 -3.20 -3.93 -17.88
N VAL A 61 -3.43 -4.94 -17.03
CA VAL A 61 -2.86 -5.00 -15.68
C VAL A 61 -1.34 -5.04 -15.74
N ILE A 62 -0.75 -5.95 -16.54
CA ILE A 62 0.71 -6.08 -16.67
C ILE A 62 1.33 -4.76 -17.12
N VAL A 63 0.82 -4.18 -18.20
CA VAL A 63 1.41 -2.98 -18.80
C VAL A 63 1.28 -1.77 -17.87
N GLN A 64 0.16 -1.62 -17.16
CA GLN A 64 0.03 -0.57 -16.16
C GLN A 64 1.01 -0.76 -14.98
N VAL A 65 1.15 -2.00 -14.49
CA VAL A 65 2.05 -2.33 -13.37
C VAL A 65 3.51 -2.11 -13.76
N LEU A 66 3.91 -2.40 -15.00
CA LEU A 66 5.26 -2.10 -15.50
C LEU A 66 5.54 -0.60 -15.47
N GLY A 67 4.62 0.24 -15.97
CA GLY A 67 4.73 1.69 -15.87
C GLY A 67 4.83 2.17 -14.41
N TYR A 68 3.99 1.62 -13.53
CA TYR A 68 4.00 1.95 -12.10
C TYR A 68 5.31 1.53 -11.40
N THR A 69 5.90 0.41 -11.81
CA THR A 69 7.16 -0.11 -11.26
C THR A 69 8.33 0.79 -11.65
N ILE A 70 8.42 1.19 -12.92
CA ILE A 70 9.45 2.14 -13.39
C ILE A 70 9.33 3.48 -12.65
N SER A 71 8.09 3.95 -12.45
CA SER A 71 7.80 5.15 -11.69
C SER A 71 8.34 5.12 -10.26
N LYS A 72 8.27 3.97 -9.58
CA LYS A 72 8.77 3.84 -8.20
C LYS A 72 10.28 4.04 -8.11
N PHE A 73 11.04 3.51 -9.07
CA PHE A 73 12.49 3.73 -9.12
C PHE A 73 12.86 5.19 -9.37
N TYR A 74 12.22 5.83 -10.35
CA TYR A 74 12.43 7.26 -10.63
C TYR A 74 11.94 8.14 -9.46
N GLY A 75 10.83 7.74 -8.85
CA GLY A 75 10.14 8.44 -7.78
C GLY A 75 10.95 8.61 -6.50
N ILE A 76 11.85 7.67 -6.16
CA ILE A 76 12.73 7.81 -4.98
C ILE A 76 13.50 9.14 -5.05
N ARG A 77 14.08 9.43 -6.21
CA ARG A 77 14.86 10.65 -6.41
C ARG A 77 13.96 11.88 -6.51
N TYR A 78 12.94 11.80 -7.35
CA TYR A 78 12.05 12.94 -7.58
C TYR A 78 11.31 13.39 -6.31
N VAL A 79 10.71 12.46 -5.56
CA VAL A 79 9.96 12.79 -4.33
C VAL A 79 10.88 13.40 -3.26
N ALA A 80 12.13 12.95 -3.18
CA ALA A 80 13.12 13.50 -2.25
C ALA A 80 13.57 14.93 -2.63
N GLU A 81 13.58 15.27 -3.92
CA GLU A 81 14.06 16.56 -4.44
C GLU A 81 12.95 17.62 -4.60
N VAL A 82 11.67 17.22 -4.65
CA VAL A 82 10.55 18.15 -4.87
C VAL A 82 10.37 19.11 -3.68
N LYS A 83 10.56 20.40 -3.96
CA LYS A 83 10.25 21.49 -3.02
C LYS A 83 8.76 21.49 -2.68
N GLN A 84 8.44 21.78 -1.41
CA GLN A 84 7.07 21.86 -0.90
C GLN A 84 6.14 22.74 -1.75
N ALA A 85 6.66 23.85 -2.31
CA ALA A 85 5.91 24.77 -3.15
C ALA A 85 5.44 24.21 -4.51
N ASN A 86 6.15 23.21 -5.05
CA ASN A 86 5.83 22.62 -6.35
C ASN A 86 5.01 21.32 -6.24
N ARG A 87 4.91 20.76 -5.02
CA ARG A 87 4.34 19.44 -4.78
C ARG A 87 2.91 19.29 -5.28
N GLY A 88 2.01 20.24 -4.98
CA GLY A 88 0.62 20.13 -5.42
C GLY A 88 0.46 20.29 -6.93
N ARG A 89 1.31 21.11 -7.56
CA ARG A 89 1.36 21.21 -9.02
C ARG A 89 1.79 19.88 -9.64
N SER A 90 2.82 19.22 -9.09
CA SER A 90 3.26 17.90 -9.54
C SER A 90 2.16 16.86 -9.40
N ILE A 91 1.44 16.82 -8.27
CA ILE A 91 0.33 15.88 -8.06
C ILE A 91 -0.76 16.06 -9.11
N LEU A 92 -1.23 17.30 -9.32
CA LEU A 92 -2.28 17.60 -10.30
C LEU A 92 -1.83 17.30 -11.73
N LEU A 93 -0.57 17.63 -12.08
CA LEU A 93 -0.01 17.31 -13.39
C LEU A 93 0.05 15.80 -13.61
N PHE A 94 0.58 15.05 -12.67
CA PHE A 94 0.73 13.59 -12.78
C PHE A 94 -0.61 12.87 -12.86
N ILE A 95 -1.58 13.24 -12.02
CA ILE A 95 -2.94 12.69 -12.10
C ILE A 95 -3.62 13.13 -13.41
N GLY A 96 -3.41 14.37 -13.86
CA GLY A 96 -3.94 14.88 -15.13
C GLY A 96 -3.41 14.12 -16.34
N VAL A 97 -2.09 13.87 -16.41
CA VAL A 97 -1.48 13.04 -17.47
C VAL A 97 -2.05 11.62 -17.43
N ALA A 98 -2.19 11.02 -16.24
CA ALA A 98 -2.78 9.70 -16.10
C ALA A 98 -4.24 9.65 -16.60
N TRP A 99 -5.02 10.69 -16.29
CA TRP A 99 -6.41 10.80 -16.71
C TRP A 99 -6.55 11.01 -18.22
N LEU A 100 -5.71 11.86 -18.83
CA LEU A 100 -5.66 12.03 -20.29
C LEU A 100 -5.19 10.76 -21.01
N ALA A 101 -4.33 9.97 -20.39
CA ALA A 101 -3.97 8.66 -20.93
C ALA A 101 -5.19 7.73 -20.99
N LEU A 102 -6.11 7.76 -20.00
CA LEU A 102 -7.36 7.01 -20.08
C LEU A 102 -8.28 7.47 -21.21
N LEU A 103 -8.23 8.76 -21.61
CA LEU A 103 -8.92 9.22 -22.81
C LEU A 103 -8.30 8.62 -24.06
N GLY A 104 -6.97 8.62 -24.17
CA GLY A 104 -6.26 7.93 -25.26
C GLY A 104 -6.57 6.44 -25.33
N PHE A 105 -6.71 5.78 -24.17
CA PHE A 105 -7.14 4.39 -24.08
C PHE A 105 -8.54 4.15 -24.66
N ALA A 106 -9.47 5.09 -24.42
CA ALA A 106 -10.84 5.01 -24.91
C ALA A 106 -10.96 5.29 -26.43
N LEU A 107 -10.11 6.16 -26.97
CA LEU A 107 -10.18 6.61 -28.36
C LEU A 107 -9.43 5.69 -29.34
N VAL A 108 -8.37 5.01 -28.89
CA VAL A 108 -7.56 4.13 -29.74
C VAL A 108 -8.15 2.71 -29.72
N PRO A 109 -8.25 2.02 -30.87
CA PRO A 109 -8.79 0.66 -30.92
C PRO A 109 -7.84 -0.36 -30.25
N PRO A 110 -8.38 -1.40 -29.58
CA PRO A 110 -7.61 -2.56 -29.15
C PRO A 110 -6.92 -3.29 -30.32
N PRO A 111 -5.70 -3.84 -30.14
CA PRO A 111 -4.90 -3.90 -28.91
C PRO A 111 -3.98 -2.68 -28.68
N TYR A 112 -3.91 -1.74 -29.61
CA TYR A 112 -2.90 -0.67 -29.58
C TYR A 112 -3.07 0.31 -28.41
N ASN A 113 -4.29 0.41 -27.87
CA ASN A 113 -4.60 1.25 -26.72
C ASN A 113 -3.92 0.80 -25.40
N ILE A 114 -3.36 -0.42 -25.32
CA ILE A 114 -2.63 -0.92 -24.14
C ILE A 114 -1.49 0.03 -23.73
N ILE A 115 -0.84 0.70 -24.69
CA ILE A 115 0.24 1.67 -24.42
C ILE A 115 -0.22 2.82 -23.50
N PHE A 116 -1.49 3.20 -23.55
CA PHE A 116 -2.02 4.27 -22.70
C PHE A 116 -2.15 3.83 -21.25
N LEU A 117 -2.28 2.54 -20.95
CA LEU A 117 -2.23 2.04 -19.58
C LEU A 117 -0.81 2.09 -19.02
N PHE A 118 0.22 1.94 -19.87
CA PHE A 118 1.62 2.19 -19.48
C PHE A 118 1.82 3.66 -19.10
N ILE A 119 1.40 4.57 -19.99
CA ILE A 119 1.48 6.02 -19.78
C ILE A 119 0.66 6.45 -18.55
N ASN A 120 -0.46 5.78 -18.30
CA ASN A 120 -1.27 5.98 -17.09
C ASN A 120 -0.52 5.53 -15.82
N GLY A 121 0.13 4.37 -15.83
CA GLY A 121 0.85 3.83 -14.68
C GLY A 121 2.07 4.67 -14.25
N LEU A 122 2.81 5.23 -15.22
CA LEU A 122 4.05 5.98 -15.01
C LEU A 122 3.94 7.19 -14.05
N PRO A 123 3.02 8.14 -14.20
CA PRO A 123 2.93 9.29 -13.28
C PRO A 123 2.36 8.91 -11.90
N LEU A 124 1.59 7.82 -11.81
CA LEU A 124 0.84 7.45 -10.61
C LEU A 124 1.70 6.81 -9.51
N GLY A 125 2.85 6.22 -9.85
CA GLY A 125 3.76 5.57 -8.89
C GLY A 125 4.33 6.51 -7.82
N MET A 126 4.40 7.80 -8.11
CA MET A 126 4.95 8.83 -7.22
C MET A 126 3.93 9.47 -6.28
N ILE A 127 2.63 9.33 -6.57
CA ILE A 127 1.58 10.10 -5.89
C ILE A 127 1.55 9.80 -4.38
N TRP A 128 1.78 8.55 -3.98
CA TRP A 128 1.85 8.19 -2.56
C TRP A 128 2.91 9.02 -1.83
N GLY A 129 4.14 9.06 -2.32
CA GLY A 129 5.23 9.81 -1.70
C GLY A 129 4.97 11.31 -1.69
N LEU A 130 4.41 11.86 -2.77
CA LEU A 130 4.06 13.27 -2.85
C LEU A 130 2.96 13.65 -1.84
N VAL A 131 1.90 12.86 -1.71
CA VAL A 131 0.82 13.12 -0.72
C VAL A 131 1.35 12.92 0.70
N PHE A 132 2.10 11.84 0.95
CA PHE A 132 2.71 11.55 2.24
C PHE A 132 3.58 12.69 2.75
N GLY A 133 4.32 13.37 1.85
CA GLY A 133 5.15 14.50 2.21
C GLY A 133 4.40 15.67 2.88
N TYR A 134 3.08 15.83 2.72
CA TYR A 134 2.31 16.89 3.42
C TYR A 134 2.08 16.58 4.90
N ILE A 135 2.01 15.29 5.23
CA ILE A 135 1.70 14.78 6.57
C ILE A 135 2.96 14.32 7.31
N GLU A 136 4.05 14.06 6.59
CA GLU A 136 5.34 13.70 7.14
C GLU A 136 5.94 14.79 8.04
N GLY A 137 6.67 14.35 9.07
CA GLY A 137 7.40 15.24 9.98
C GLY A 137 6.54 15.86 11.08
N ARG A 138 5.27 15.44 11.21
CA ARG A 138 4.35 15.88 12.28
C ARG A 138 4.27 14.88 13.41
N ARG A 139 3.91 15.32 14.62
CA ARG A 139 3.73 14.42 15.77
C ARG A 139 2.61 13.37 15.57
N SER A 140 1.68 13.61 14.64
CA SER A 140 0.60 12.66 14.28
C SER A 140 0.79 11.99 12.92
N THR A 141 2.02 11.98 12.37
CA THR A 141 2.33 11.37 11.06
C THR A 141 1.81 9.93 10.99
N GLU A 142 2.02 9.13 12.03
CA GLU A 142 1.66 7.71 12.05
C GLU A 142 0.14 7.50 11.88
N PHE A 143 -0.68 8.34 12.52
CA PHE A 143 -2.13 8.31 12.38
C PHE A 143 -2.57 8.73 10.97
N MET A 144 -2.07 9.87 10.48
CA MET A 144 -2.44 10.36 9.14
C MET A 144 -1.97 9.38 8.04
N ALA A 145 -0.82 8.73 8.24
CA ALA A 145 -0.29 7.71 7.35
C ALA A 145 -1.16 6.46 7.35
N ALA A 146 -1.62 6.01 8.53
CA ALA A 146 -2.56 4.90 8.63
C ALA A 146 -3.87 5.22 7.90
N VAL A 147 -4.48 6.39 8.16
CA VAL A 147 -5.71 6.82 7.47
C VAL A 147 -5.51 6.88 5.95
N MET A 148 -4.40 7.47 5.49
CA MET A 148 -4.06 7.49 4.06
C MET A 148 -3.90 6.07 3.51
N ALA A 149 -3.28 5.13 4.23
CA ALA A 149 -3.08 3.76 3.77
C ALA A 149 -4.37 2.96 3.61
N ILE A 150 -5.38 3.26 4.41
CA ILE A 150 -6.70 2.64 4.29
C ILE A 150 -7.40 2.98 2.98
N SER A 151 -7.04 4.09 2.33
CA SER A 151 -7.54 4.40 0.98
C SER A 151 -7.15 3.32 -0.05
N LEU A 152 -6.06 2.56 0.15
CA LEU A 152 -5.67 1.46 -0.75
C LEU A 152 -6.70 0.34 -0.82
N ILE A 153 -7.51 0.21 0.23
CA ILE A 153 -8.56 -0.81 0.38
C ILE A 153 -9.87 -0.20 -0.10
N PHE A 154 -10.33 0.84 0.58
CA PHE A 154 -11.62 1.46 0.33
C PHE A 154 -11.77 1.98 -1.09
N ALA A 155 -10.74 2.65 -1.63
CA ALA A 155 -10.86 3.31 -2.92
C ALA A 155 -11.07 2.32 -4.07
N SER A 156 -10.53 1.10 -3.97
CA SER A 156 -10.67 0.11 -5.04
C SER A 156 -12.12 -0.34 -5.19
N GLY A 157 -12.73 -0.87 -4.13
CA GLY A 157 -14.13 -1.28 -4.13
C GLY A 157 -15.08 -0.13 -4.50
N PHE A 158 -14.82 1.08 -3.99
CA PHE A 158 -15.64 2.26 -4.30
C PHE A 158 -15.55 2.66 -5.78
N VAL A 159 -14.36 2.71 -6.34
CA VAL A 159 -14.14 3.05 -7.76
C VAL A 159 -14.77 1.99 -8.67
N LYS A 160 -14.63 0.71 -8.35
CA LYS A 160 -15.29 -0.36 -9.11
C LYS A 160 -16.81 -0.25 -9.06
N PHE A 161 -17.38 0.05 -7.89
CA PHE A 161 -18.80 0.31 -7.75
C PHE A 161 -19.27 1.46 -8.66
N VAL A 162 -18.54 2.58 -8.69
CA VAL A 162 -18.86 3.72 -9.58
C VAL A 162 -18.72 3.32 -11.06
N GLY A 163 -17.62 2.65 -11.44
CA GLY A 163 -17.39 2.20 -12.81
C GLY A 163 -18.46 1.21 -13.30
N ARG A 164 -18.85 0.24 -12.48
CA ARG A 164 -19.95 -0.69 -12.79
C ARG A 164 -21.29 0.03 -12.88
N THR A 165 -21.54 1.05 -12.07
CA THR A 165 -22.76 1.86 -12.17
C THR A 165 -22.81 2.59 -13.53
N LEU A 166 -21.70 3.16 -13.99
CA LEU A 166 -21.60 3.77 -15.32
C LEU A 166 -21.88 2.77 -16.45
N MET A 167 -21.40 1.53 -16.34
CA MET A 167 -21.66 0.51 -17.37
C MET A 167 -23.08 -0.05 -17.31
N ASN A 168 -23.58 -0.37 -16.11
CA ASN A 168 -24.86 -1.07 -15.94
C ASN A 168 -26.06 -0.14 -16.09
N VAL A 169 -25.97 1.10 -15.59
CA VAL A 169 -27.09 2.05 -15.56
C VAL A 169 -27.01 3.05 -16.71
N PHE A 170 -25.82 3.57 -17.00
CA PHE A 170 -25.62 4.57 -18.06
C PHE A 170 -25.14 3.96 -19.38
N HIS A 171 -24.99 2.63 -19.45
CA HIS A 171 -24.60 1.88 -20.65
C HIS A 171 -23.31 2.38 -21.31
N VAL A 172 -22.39 2.92 -20.50
CA VAL A 172 -21.06 3.34 -20.96
C VAL A 172 -20.25 2.10 -21.32
N SER A 173 -19.52 2.13 -22.43
CA SER A 173 -18.65 1.03 -22.82
C SER A 173 -17.47 0.87 -21.85
N GLU A 174 -16.94 -0.35 -21.76
CA GLU A 174 -15.80 -0.68 -20.90
C GLU A 174 -14.52 0.12 -21.20
N PHE A 175 -14.37 0.64 -22.43
CA PHE A 175 -13.23 1.47 -22.84
C PHE A 175 -13.36 2.93 -22.37
N TYR A 176 -14.57 3.51 -22.39
CA TYR A 176 -14.80 4.89 -21.94
C TYR A 176 -15.01 5.00 -20.42
N MET A 177 -15.47 3.92 -19.78
CA MET A 177 -15.77 3.89 -18.35
C MET A 177 -14.62 4.36 -17.45
N PRO A 178 -13.34 4.00 -17.67
CA PRO A 178 -12.24 4.45 -16.82
C PRO A 178 -12.06 5.96 -16.85
N PHE A 179 -12.15 6.59 -18.03
CA PHE A 179 -12.02 8.03 -18.20
C PHE A 179 -13.16 8.78 -17.51
N LEU A 180 -14.41 8.33 -17.71
CA LEU A 180 -15.59 8.95 -17.11
C LEU A 180 -15.63 8.76 -15.60
N THR A 181 -15.20 7.60 -15.10
CA THR A 181 -15.02 7.39 -13.66
C THR A 181 -14.02 8.39 -13.10
N GLY A 182 -12.85 8.55 -13.74
CA GLY A 182 -11.88 9.57 -13.35
C GLY A 182 -12.45 10.99 -13.34
N ALA A 183 -13.27 11.35 -14.34
CA ALA A 183 -13.90 12.67 -14.45
C ALA A 183 -14.75 13.03 -13.22
N LEU A 184 -15.51 12.06 -12.68
CA LEU A 184 -16.32 12.25 -11.47
C LEU A 184 -15.48 12.58 -10.23
N PHE A 185 -14.24 12.11 -10.18
CA PHE A 185 -13.33 12.34 -9.04
C PHE A 185 -12.43 13.57 -9.21
N VAL A 186 -12.45 14.26 -10.37
CA VAL A 186 -11.65 15.48 -10.58
C VAL A 186 -12.06 16.60 -9.63
N LEU A 187 -13.37 16.84 -9.45
CA LEU A 187 -13.84 17.90 -8.56
C LEU A 187 -13.48 17.60 -7.09
N PRO A 188 -13.76 16.41 -6.53
CA PRO A 188 -13.28 16.03 -5.21
C PRO A 188 -11.76 16.12 -5.06
N LEU A 189 -10.99 15.71 -6.08
CA LEU A 189 -9.53 15.79 -6.07
C LEU A 189 -9.05 17.23 -5.87
N VAL A 190 -9.61 18.19 -6.61
CA VAL A 190 -9.24 19.61 -6.49
C VAL A 190 -9.54 20.14 -5.09
N VAL A 191 -10.68 19.73 -4.50
CA VAL A 191 -11.05 20.12 -3.14
C VAL A 191 -10.05 19.56 -2.11
N PHE A 192 -9.75 18.26 -2.15
CA PHE A 192 -8.80 17.66 -1.22
C PHE A 192 -7.38 18.18 -1.40
N MET A 193 -6.95 18.40 -2.65
CA MET A 193 -5.66 19.04 -2.94
C MET A 193 -5.60 20.47 -2.42
N PHE A 194 -6.70 21.22 -2.52
CA PHE A 194 -6.78 22.56 -1.95
C PHE A 194 -6.61 22.51 -0.41
N CYS A 195 -7.27 21.57 0.27
CA CYS A 195 -7.11 21.34 1.70
C CYS A 195 -5.66 20.98 2.08
N LEU A 196 -4.96 20.16 1.28
CA LEU A 196 -3.53 19.87 1.51
C LEU A 196 -2.65 21.10 1.27
N GLU A 197 -2.96 21.93 0.28
CA GLU A 197 -2.17 23.11 -0.08
C GLU A 197 -2.29 24.27 0.92
N ILE A 198 -3.41 24.36 1.65
CA ILE A 198 -3.58 25.31 2.75
C ILE A 198 -2.96 24.82 4.06
N MET A 199 -2.41 23.59 4.11
CA MET A 199 -1.72 23.10 5.30
C MET A 199 -0.53 24.02 5.65
N PRO A 200 -0.44 24.52 6.88
CA PRO A 200 0.73 25.24 7.37
C PRO A 200 1.94 24.27 7.47
N PRO A 201 3.17 24.77 7.47
CA PRO A 201 4.35 23.94 7.73
C PRO A 201 4.30 23.28 9.13
N PRO A 202 5.09 22.22 9.40
CA PRO A 202 5.21 21.63 10.73
C PRO A 202 5.62 22.68 11.78
N ASN A 203 4.97 22.66 12.94
CA ASN A 203 5.25 23.61 14.02
C ASN A 203 6.50 23.21 14.82
N ASP A 204 6.92 24.04 15.79
CA ASP A 204 8.14 23.76 16.55
C ASP A 204 8.02 22.50 17.43
N GLU A 205 6.80 22.20 17.90
CA GLU A 205 6.52 20.98 18.66
C GLU A 205 6.63 19.73 17.79
N ASP A 206 6.17 19.79 16.53
CA ASP A 206 6.35 18.74 15.53
C ASP A 206 7.85 18.45 15.33
N LYS A 207 8.67 19.50 15.17
CA LYS A 207 10.12 19.38 14.98
C LYS A 207 10.85 18.87 16.23
N ARG A 208 10.38 19.22 17.43
CA ARG A 208 10.94 18.72 18.70
C ARG A 208 10.65 17.23 18.91
N LEU A 209 9.45 16.79 18.55
CA LEU A 209 9.00 15.42 18.78
C LEU A 209 9.40 14.43 17.67
N ARG A 210 9.83 14.92 16.50
CA ARG A 210 10.28 14.08 15.37
C ARG A 210 11.74 14.34 15.04
N THR A 211 12.59 13.33 15.22
CA THR A 211 13.96 13.31 14.72
C THR A 211 13.99 13.45 13.20
N GLU A 212 14.87 14.29 12.69
CA GLU A 212 15.06 14.48 11.25
C GLU A 212 15.52 13.16 10.59
N ARG A 213 14.82 12.78 9.50
CA ARG A 213 15.14 11.59 8.72
C ARG A 213 16.30 11.88 7.78
N ALA A 214 17.53 11.63 8.23
CA ALA A 214 18.70 11.76 7.37
C ALA A 214 18.74 10.62 6.32
N PRO A 215 19.01 10.93 5.03
CA PRO A 215 19.18 9.90 4.02
C PRO A 215 20.47 9.10 4.27
N MET A 216 20.40 7.77 4.07
CA MET A 216 21.58 6.91 4.15
C MET A 216 22.48 7.03 2.92
N SER A 217 23.79 6.97 3.15
CA SER A 217 24.79 6.70 2.12
C SER A 217 24.65 5.27 1.56
N ALA A 218 25.27 5.00 0.41
CA ALA A 218 25.25 3.67 -0.20
C ALA A 218 25.90 2.60 0.70
N GLU A 219 26.97 2.96 1.41
CA GLU A 219 27.70 2.04 2.30
C GLU A 219 26.87 1.66 3.53
N GLU A 220 26.21 2.63 4.17
CA GLU A 220 25.32 2.35 5.32
C GLU A 220 24.16 1.43 4.92
N ARG A 221 23.60 1.57 3.70
CA ARG A 221 22.54 0.68 3.20
C ARG A 221 23.03 -0.75 3.06
N ARG A 222 24.23 -0.92 2.50
CA ARG A 222 24.84 -2.25 2.30
C ARG A 222 25.10 -2.93 3.64
N GLN A 223 25.70 -2.22 4.60
CA GLN A 223 25.96 -2.76 5.94
C GLN A 223 24.67 -3.14 6.67
N PHE A 224 23.63 -2.30 6.55
CA PHE A 224 22.31 -2.59 7.12
C PHE A 224 21.70 -3.88 6.55
N VAL A 225 21.70 -4.02 5.22
CA VAL A 225 21.15 -5.21 4.56
C VAL A 225 21.93 -6.45 4.95
N ILE A 226 23.26 -6.42 4.95
CA ILE A 226 24.09 -7.57 5.34
C ILE A 226 23.80 -8.00 6.78
N ARG A 227 23.72 -7.04 7.71
CA ARG A 227 23.50 -7.33 9.14
C ARG A 227 22.15 -8.01 9.41
N PHE A 228 21.09 -7.55 8.74
CA PHE A 228 19.72 -8.05 8.97
C PHE A 228 19.21 -8.93 7.84
N PHE A 229 20.11 -9.45 6.98
CA PHE A 229 19.75 -10.10 5.71
C PHE A 229 18.71 -11.21 5.87
N PRO A 230 18.86 -12.19 6.79
CA PRO A 230 17.88 -13.27 6.94
C PRO A 230 16.48 -12.76 7.29
N GLY A 231 16.38 -11.82 8.25
CA GLY A 231 15.12 -11.24 8.68
C GLY A 231 14.46 -10.40 7.59
N ILE A 232 15.24 -9.58 6.88
CA ILE A 232 14.76 -8.76 5.76
C ILE A 232 14.29 -9.65 4.61
N LEU A 233 15.05 -10.69 4.25
CA LEU A 233 14.68 -11.61 3.18
C LEU A 233 13.32 -12.28 3.47
N LEU A 234 13.14 -12.78 4.69
CA LEU A 234 11.86 -13.39 5.12
C LEU A 234 10.71 -12.37 5.11
N ALA A 235 10.96 -11.14 5.54
CA ALA A 235 9.97 -10.07 5.49
C ALA A 235 9.61 -9.68 4.03
N VAL A 236 10.59 -9.67 3.12
CA VAL A 236 10.37 -9.43 1.69
C VAL A 236 9.58 -10.56 1.05
N ILE A 237 9.87 -11.83 1.38
CA ILE A 237 9.07 -12.98 0.92
C ILE A 237 7.62 -12.87 1.42
N THR A 238 7.44 -12.52 2.70
CA THR A 238 6.13 -12.28 3.30
C THR A 238 5.37 -11.18 2.55
N TYR A 239 6.04 -10.05 2.31
CA TYR A 239 5.48 -8.94 1.54
C TYR A 239 5.11 -9.34 0.12
N LEU A 240 6.00 -10.06 -0.57
CA LEU A 240 5.79 -10.55 -1.93
C LEU A 240 4.52 -11.41 -2.02
N MET A 241 4.37 -12.40 -1.14
CA MET A 241 3.20 -13.28 -1.10
C MET A 241 1.90 -12.47 -0.90
N LEU A 242 1.89 -11.56 0.08
CA LEU A 242 0.74 -10.69 0.35
C LEU A 242 0.43 -9.77 -0.84
N ASN A 243 1.47 -9.18 -1.44
CA ASN A 243 1.30 -8.25 -2.54
C ASN A 243 0.70 -8.93 -3.77
N ILE A 244 1.20 -10.10 -4.14
CA ILE A 244 0.70 -10.88 -5.27
C ILE A 244 -0.78 -11.21 -5.09
N MET A 245 -1.16 -11.86 -3.97
CA MET A 245 -2.57 -12.26 -3.79
C MET A 245 -3.50 -11.09 -3.56
N ARG A 246 -3.04 -10.02 -2.92
CA ARG A 246 -3.81 -8.79 -2.81
C ARG A 246 -4.03 -8.14 -4.17
N ASP A 247 -3.03 -8.09 -5.04
CA ASP A 247 -3.16 -7.49 -6.37
C ASP A 247 -4.02 -8.36 -7.31
N VAL A 248 -3.93 -9.70 -7.21
CA VAL A 248 -4.86 -10.62 -7.91
C VAL A 248 -6.29 -10.42 -7.44
N ARG A 249 -6.55 -10.42 -6.11
CA ARG A 249 -7.88 -10.12 -5.54
C ARG A 249 -8.39 -8.79 -6.07
N ASP A 250 -7.54 -7.77 -6.06
CA ASP A 250 -7.91 -6.41 -6.41
C ASP A 250 -8.21 -6.24 -7.91
N ASN A 251 -7.36 -6.74 -8.79
CA ASN A 251 -7.55 -6.57 -10.23
C ASN A 251 -8.67 -7.44 -10.80
N PHE A 252 -8.85 -8.65 -10.26
CA PHE A 252 -9.80 -9.65 -10.77
C PHE A 252 -10.97 -9.89 -9.83
N GLU A 253 -11.28 -8.92 -8.96
CA GLU A 253 -12.36 -9.02 -7.99
C GLU A 253 -13.71 -9.33 -8.66
N VAL A 254 -14.00 -8.64 -9.77
CA VAL A 254 -15.26 -8.79 -10.51
C VAL A 254 -15.42 -10.23 -11.03
N GLU A 255 -14.34 -10.80 -11.55
CA GLU A 255 -14.27 -12.17 -12.07
C GLU A 255 -14.37 -13.21 -10.95
N ILE A 256 -13.74 -12.97 -9.80
CA ILE A 256 -13.83 -13.86 -8.63
C ILE A 256 -15.28 -13.92 -8.14
N TRP A 257 -15.94 -12.77 -7.98
CA TRP A 257 -17.36 -12.73 -7.60
C TRP A 257 -18.27 -13.38 -8.64
N ALA A 258 -18.04 -13.10 -9.92
CA ALA A 258 -18.79 -13.71 -11.00
C ALA A 258 -18.64 -15.24 -11.01
N GLY A 259 -17.44 -15.75 -10.70
CA GLY A 259 -17.17 -17.19 -10.54
C GLY A 259 -17.96 -17.84 -9.41
N MET A 260 -18.35 -17.07 -8.39
CA MET A 260 -19.24 -17.51 -7.29
C MET A 260 -20.73 -17.24 -7.60
N GLY A 261 -21.08 -16.78 -8.80
CA GLY A 261 -22.44 -16.46 -9.21
C GLY A 261 -22.96 -15.10 -8.71
N ILE A 262 -22.10 -14.26 -8.12
CA ILE A 262 -22.50 -12.98 -7.51
C ILE A 262 -22.08 -11.82 -8.43
N LYS A 263 -23.04 -10.98 -8.84
CA LYS A 263 -22.81 -9.86 -9.77
C LYS A 263 -23.16 -8.48 -9.20
N THR A 264 -23.53 -8.41 -7.93
CA THR A 264 -24.01 -7.18 -7.28
C THR A 264 -22.86 -6.21 -6.99
N PRO A 265 -22.75 -5.06 -7.69
CA PRO A 265 -21.58 -4.19 -7.57
C PRO A 265 -21.43 -3.49 -6.22
N SER A 266 -22.54 -3.27 -5.50
CA SER A 266 -22.52 -2.62 -4.17
C SER A 266 -21.80 -3.46 -3.12
N LEU A 267 -21.66 -4.78 -3.33
CA LEU A 267 -20.91 -5.66 -2.42
C LEU A 267 -19.42 -5.32 -2.38
N TYR A 268 -18.84 -4.87 -3.51
CA TYR A 268 -17.41 -4.55 -3.59
C TYR A 268 -17.07 -3.42 -2.62
N ALA A 269 -17.80 -2.31 -2.71
CA ALA A 269 -17.62 -1.16 -1.83
C ALA A 269 -17.94 -1.50 -0.37
N SER A 270 -18.97 -2.31 -0.11
CA SER A 270 -19.38 -2.67 1.25
C SER A 270 -18.31 -3.50 1.97
N ILE A 271 -17.81 -4.55 1.31
CA ILE A 271 -16.81 -5.47 1.89
C ILE A 271 -15.48 -4.77 2.09
N ASP A 272 -15.00 -4.05 1.07
CA ASP A 272 -13.73 -3.32 1.19
C ASP A 272 -13.82 -2.20 2.25
N SER A 273 -15.00 -1.59 2.46
CA SER A 273 -15.21 -0.62 3.55
C SER A 273 -15.12 -1.26 4.93
N ILE A 274 -15.72 -2.45 5.12
CA ILE A 274 -15.63 -3.20 6.38
C ILE A 274 -14.17 -3.56 6.68
N ILE A 275 -13.44 -4.06 5.67
CA ILE A 275 -12.03 -4.39 5.81
C ILE A 275 -11.21 -3.13 6.12
N ALA A 276 -11.45 -2.04 5.40
CA ALA A 276 -10.80 -0.75 5.60
C ALA A 276 -10.95 -0.24 7.04
N VAL A 277 -12.17 -0.22 7.58
CA VAL A 277 -12.44 0.21 8.95
C VAL A 277 -11.78 -0.72 9.98
N THR A 278 -11.86 -2.04 9.75
CA THR A 278 -11.28 -3.03 10.67
C THR A 278 -9.75 -2.89 10.76
N VAL A 279 -9.08 -2.76 9.61
CA VAL A 279 -7.62 -2.56 9.56
C VAL A 279 -7.25 -1.20 10.14
N LEU A 280 -8.05 -0.15 9.91
CA LEU A 280 -7.81 1.18 10.49
C LEU A 280 -7.82 1.13 12.02
N VAL A 281 -8.81 0.45 12.61
CA VAL A 281 -8.91 0.30 14.06
C VAL A 281 -7.70 -0.46 14.60
N ALA A 282 -7.32 -1.57 13.95
CA ALA A 282 -6.14 -2.35 14.36
C ALA A 282 -4.83 -1.51 14.32
N LEU A 283 -4.62 -0.74 13.25
CA LEU A 283 -3.46 0.16 13.13
C LEU A 283 -3.54 1.35 14.10
N GLY A 284 -4.74 1.88 14.35
CA GLY A 284 -4.96 2.95 15.32
C GLY A 284 -4.58 2.53 16.74
N LEU A 285 -4.94 1.30 17.14
CA LEU A 285 -4.53 0.74 18.43
C LEU A 285 -3.02 0.52 18.53
N LEU A 286 -2.34 0.20 17.43
CA LEU A 286 -0.88 0.06 17.39
C LEU A 286 -0.14 1.38 17.69
N ILE A 287 -0.73 2.53 17.37
CA ILE A 287 -0.13 3.85 17.66
C ILE A 287 -0.02 4.09 19.18
N LEU A 288 -0.87 3.46 19.99
CA LEU A 288 -0.82 3.56 21.44
C LEU A 288 0.39 2.83 22.06
N VAL A 289 1.03 1.95 21.29
CA VAL A 289 2.15 1.12 21.75
C VAL A 289 3.47 1.89 21.66
N LYS A 290 3.90 2.49 22.79
CA LYS A 290 5.11 3.31 22.86
C LYS A 290 6.42 2.54 22.68
N ARG A 291 6.46 1.25 23.06
CA ARG A 291 7.68 0.43 23.01
C ARG A 291 7.89 -0.09 21.58
N ASN A 292 8.92 0.38 20.88
CA ASN A 292 9.18 0.02 19.48
C ASN A 292 9.28 -1.49 19.23
N LEU A 293 10.01 -2.24 20.07
CA LEU A 293 10.13 -3.69 19.91
C LEU A 293 8.78 -4.40 20.12
N LEU A 294 7.98 -3.97 21.10
CA LEU A 294 6.65 -4.53 21.33
C LEU A 294 5.72 -4.23 20.16
N ALA A 295 5.69 -2.97 19.68
CA ALA A 295 4.91 -2.58 18.52
C ALA A 295 5.31 -3.40 17.29
N PHE A 296 6.61 -3.58 17.06
CA PHE A 296 7.15 -4.39 15.97
C PHE A 296 6.72 -5.86 16.06
N SER A 297 6.73 -6.45 17.26
CA SER A 297 6.25 -7.82 17.50
C SER A 297 4.74 -7.95 17.32
N ILE A 298 3.94 -6.98 17.80
CA ILE A 298 2.48 -6.99 17.59
C ILE A 298 2.16 -6.89 16.09
N ILE A 299 2.89 -6.08 15.33
CA ILE A 299 2.74 -6.03 13.87
C ILE A 299 2.98 -7.40 13.26
N HIS A 300 4.03 -8.13 13.66
CA HIS A 300 4.25 -9.50 13.17
C HIS A 300 3.13 -10.46 13.52
N ILE A 301 2.67 -10.46 14.78
CA ILE A 301 1.56 -11.30 15.22
C ILE A 301 0.30 -10.98 14.41
N MET A 302 0.05 -9.70 14.14
CA MET A 302 -1.05 -9.24 13.30
C MET A 302 -0.94 -9.76 11.86
N MET A 303 0.26 -9.76 11.27
CA MET A 303 0.49 -10.36 9.95
C MET A 303 0.26 -11.88 9.96
N ILE A 304 0.78 -12.59 10.95
CA ILE A 304 0.61 -14.04 11.12
C ILE A 304 -0.88 -14.39 11.28
N ALA A 305 -1.61 -13.64 12.10
CA ALA A 305 -3.05 -13.78 12.25
C ALA A 305 -3.76 -13.58 10.90
N GLY A 306 -3.32 -12.61 10.09
CA GLY A 306 -3.83 -12.41 8.73
C GLY A 306 -3.64 -13.64 7.83
N PHE A 307 -2.47 -14.28 7.84
CA PHE A 307 -2.23 -15.52 7.10
C PHE A 307 -3.10 -16.68 7.59
N VAL A 308 -3.23 -16.83 8.91
CA VAL A 308 -4.11 -17.85 9.50
C VAL A 308 -5.55 -17.63 9.08
N MET A 309 -6.04 -16.39 9.12
CA MET A 309 -7.39 -16.04 8.64
C MET A 309 -7.60 -16.41 7.18
N VAL A 310 -6.64 -16.08 6.30
CA VAL A 310 -6.72 -16.43 4.87
C VAL A 310 -6.76 -17.95 4.67
N GLY A 311 -5.86 -18.69 5.32
CA GLY A 311 -5.77 -20.14 5.20
C GLY A 311 -7.00 -20.86 5.74
N VAL A 312 -7.35 -20.59 7.00
CA VAL A 312 -8.53 -21.18 7.66
C VAL A 312 -9.81 -20.78 6.93
N GLY A 313 -9.98 -19.50 6.58
CA GLY A 313 -11.13 -19.03 5.84
C GLY A 313 -11.31 -19.77 4.51
N THR A 314 -10.22 -20.03 3.79
CA THR A 314 -10.27 -20.76 2.51
C THR A 314 -10.59 -22.24 2.69
N VAL A 315 -10.04 -22.89 3.72
CA VAL A 315 -10.40 -24.28 4.05
C VAL A 315 -11.88 -24.40 4.43
N LEU A 316 -12.39 -23.49 5.27
CA LEU A 316 -13.80 -23.46 5.65
C LEU A 316 -14.71 -23.23 4.44
N TYR A 317 -14.31 -22.36 3.52
CA TYR A 317 -15.05 -22.11 2.28
C TYR A 317 -15.08 -23.34 1.37
N ASN A 318 -13.95 -24.02 1.20
CA ASN A 318 -13.84 -25.24 0.40
C ASN A 318 -14.66 -26.39 0.98
N ASN A 319 -14.83 -26.43 2.30
CA ASN A 319 -15.71 -27.37 3.00
C ASN A 319 -17.17 -26.92 3.06
N HIS A 320 -17.55 -25.85 2.35
CA HIS A 320 -18.90 -25.27 2.33
C HIS A 320 -19.44 -24.82 3.70
N GLN A 321 -18.56 -24.55 4.68
CA GLN A 321 -18.95 -24.15 6.04
C GLN A 321 -19.21 -22.65 6.18
N ILE A 322 -18.67 -21.84 5.27
CA ILE A 322 -18.88 -20.38 5.24
C ILE A 322 -19.34 -19.93 3.86
N SER A 323 -20.09 -18.82 3.83
CA SER A 323 -20.59 -18.25 2.59
C SER A 323 -19.46 -17.62 1.73
N PRO A 324 -19.66 -17.48 0.40
CA PRO A 324 -18.78 -16.70 -0.48
C PRO A 324 -18.44 -15.30 0.06
N VAL A 325 -19.43 -14.62 0.63
CA VAL A 325 -19.29 -13.27 1.18
C VAL A 325 -18.38 -13.25 2.39
N THR A 326 -18.59 -14.21 3.30
CA THR A 326 -17.77 -14.38 4.51
C THR A 326 -16.32 -14.70 4.13
N TRP A 327 -16.11 -15.61 3.18
CA TRP A 327 -14.77 -15.99 2.71
C TRP A 327 -14.02 -14.80 2.11
N MET A 328 -14.61 -14.08 1.16
CA MET A 328 -13.97 -12.90 0.55
C MET A 328 -13.67 -11.79 1.56
N THR A 329 -14.50 -11.66 2.60
CA THR A 329 -14.27 -10.72 3.70
C THR A 329 -13.09 -11.14 4.56
N ILE A 330 -13.03 -12.41 4.99
CA ILE A 330 -11.94 -12.94 5.82
C ILE A 330 -10.61 -12.96 5.03
N ALA A 331 -10.63 -13.42 3.78
CA ALA A 331 -9.46 -13.46 2.92
C ALA A 331 -8.93 -12.04 2.64
N GLY A 332 -9.83 -11.11 2.29
CA GLY A 332 -9.46 -9.70 2.13
C GLY A 332 -8.88 -9.11 3.40
N LEU A 333 -9.57 -9.27 4.54
CA LEU A 333 -9.10 -8.78 5.84
C LEU A 333 -7.71 -9.31 6.20
N GLY A 334 -7.49 -10.62 6.06
CA GLY A 334 -6.18 -11.20 6.38
C GLY A 334 -5.05 -10.72 5.45
N LEU A 335 -5.31 -10.61 4.14
CA LEU A 335 -4.34 -10.07 3.19
C LEU A 335 -3.98 -8.60 3.50
N TYR A 336 -4.97 -7.74 3.78
CA TYR A 336 -4.72 -6.33 4.07
C TYR A 336 -4.16 -6.08 5.47
N MET A 337 -4.56 -6.87 6.47
CA MET A 337 -3.99 -6.83 7.82
C MET A 337 -2.48 -7.18 7.81
N GLY A 338 -2.06 -8.07 6.90
CA GLY A 338 -0.66 -8.34 6.62
C GLY A 338 0.03 -7.24 5.82
N TYR A 339 -0.61 -6.73 4.78
CA TYR A 339 0.00 -5.86 3.77
C TYR A 339 0.16 -4.39 4.20
N VAL A 340 -0.86 -3.80 4.83
CA VAL A 340 -0.87 -2.36 5.16
C VAL A 340 0.24 -1.93 6.12
N PRO A 341 0.64 -2.72 7.14
CA PRO A 341 1.75 -2.36 8.01
C PRO A 341 3.07 -2.09 7.28
N TYR A 342 3.37 -2.81 6.20
CA TYR A 342 4.58 -2.60 5.40
C TYR A 342 4.66 -1.20 4.79
N ASN A 343 3.51 -0.61 4.46
CA ASN A 343 3.42 0.71 3.82
C ASN A 343 3.41 1.88 4.82
N SER A 344 3.29 1.60 6.12
CA SER A 344 3.01 2.63 7.13
C SER A 344 3.95 2.58 8.34
N VAL A 345 4.08 1.43 9.01
CA VAL A 345 4.68 1.35 10.36
C VAL A 345 5.75 0.27 10.53
N PHE A 346 5.76 -0.78 9.70
CA PHE A 346 6.61 -1.96 9.90
C PHE A 346 8.10 -1.60 9.93
N PHE A 347 8.59 -1.00 8.84
CA PHE A 347 10.00 -0.67 8.69
C PHE A 347 10.44 0.45 9.64
N ASP A 348 9.56 1.43 9.91
CA ASP A 348 9.79 2.48 10.93
C ASP A 348 10.02 1.85 12.32
N ARG A 349 9.15 0.93 12.75
CA ARG A 349 9.27 0.25 14.05
C ARG A 349 10.46 -0.69 14.11
N MET A 350 10.79 -1.36 13.00
CA MET A 350 11.99 -2.19 12.90
C MET A 350 13.25 -1.36 13.14
N ILE A 351 13.41 -0.27 12.38
CA ILE A 351 14.59 0.61 12.46
C ILE A 351 14.70 1.22 13.86
N ALA A 352 13.58 1.68 14.43
CA ALA A 352 13.52 2.22 15.77
C ALA A 352 13.80 1.18 16.87
N ALA A 353 13.45 -0.10 16.67
CA ALA A 353 13.73 -1.16 17.63
C ALA A 353 15.23 -1.49 17.73
N PHE A 354 15.96 -1.39 16.61
CA PHE A 354 17.40 -1.69 16.54
C PHE A 354 18.32 -0.47 16.59
N ASN A 355 17.75 0.74 16.77
CA ASN A 355 18.46 2.03 16.86
C ASN A 355 19.46 2.25 15.72
N TYR A 356 19.14 1.78 14.52
CA TYR A 356 19.99 2.00 13.35
C TYR A 356 19.52 3.24 12.61
N ARG A 357 20.43 4.09 12.11
CA ARG A 357 20.03 5.17 11.19
C ARG A 357 19.75 4.53 9.83
N SER A 358 18.49 4.47 9.43
CA SER A 358 18.12 3.86 8.15
C SER A 358 16.97 4.56 7.45
N ASN A 359 16.97 4.53 6.12
CA ASN A 359 15.93 5.10 5.27
C ASN A 359 14.85 4.05 5.00
N VAL A 360 13.71 4.20 5.68
CA VAL A 360 12.50 3.38 5.51
C VAL A 360 12.06 3.30 4.06
N GLY A 361 12.17 4.40 3.30
CA GLY A 361 11.77 4.48 1.90
C GLY A 361 12.57 3.55 0.98
N PHE A 362 13.84 3.26 1.30
CA PHE A 362 14.65 2.29 0.54
C PHE A 362 14.10 0.87 0.66
N LEU A 363 13.79 0.43 1.89
CA LEU A 363 13.25 -0.91 2.14
C LEU A 363 11.86 -1.09 1.54
N ILE A 364 11.00 -0.07 1.69
CA ILE A 364 9.67 -0.07 1.06
C ILE A 364 9.82 -0.17 -0.47
N CYS A 365 10.74 0.58 -1.08
CA CYS A 365 10.89 0.54 -2.53
C CYS A 365 11.41 -0.81 -3.05
N ILE A 366 12.35 -1.45 -2.35
CA ILE A 366 12.82 -2.79 -2.72
C ILE A 366 11.66 -3.79 -2.61
N ALA A 367 10.94 -3.78 -1.50
CA ALA A 367 9.81 -4.66 -1.28
C ALA A 367 8.73 -4.45 -2.36
N ASP A 368 8.37 -3.19 -2.65
CA ASP A 368 7.44 -2.82 -3.73
C ASP A 368 7.88 -3.33 -5.09
N ALA A 369 9.14 -3.10 -5.47
CA ALA A 369 9.66 -3.52 -6.77
C ALA A 369 9.58 -5.04 -6.94
N ILE A 370 10.02 -5.80 -5.94
CA ILE A 370 9.95 -7.26 -5.94
C ILE A 370 8.48 -7.71 -5.96
N GLY A 371 7.61 -7.05 -5.17
CA GLY A 371 6.19 -7.32 -5.12
C GLY A 371 5.48 -7.16 -6.47
N TYR A 372 5.74 -6.05 -7.18
CA TYR A 372 5.13 -5.80 -8.49
C TYR A 372 5.67 -6.73 -9.57
N LEU A 373 6.98 -6.97 -9.60
CA LEU A 373 7.59 -7.94 -10.52
C LEU A 373 7.04 -9.35 -10.30
N GLY A 374 6.89 -9.76 -9.04
CA GLY A 374 6.27 -11.04 -8.70
C GLY A 374 4.81 -11.13 -9.13
N SER A 375 4.05 -10.04 -9.02
CA SER A 375 2.65 -10.01 -9.45
C SER A 375 2.54 -10.19 -10.97
N VAL A 376 3.39 -9.50 -11.74
CA VAL A 376 3.48 -9.68 -13.21
C VAL A 376 3.88 -11.11 -13.57
N ALA A 377 4.90 -11.67 -12.89
CA ALA A 377 5.36 -13.04 -13.15
C ALA A 377 4.26 -14.09 -12.91
N VAL A 378 3.49 -13.94 -11.83
CA VAL A 378 2.40 -14.86 -11.49
C VAL A 378 1.23 -14.76 -12.47
N LEU A 379 0.89 -13.56 -12.94
CA LEU A 379 -0.14 -13.38 -13.98
C LEU A 379 0.28 -14.03 -15.31
N LEU A 380 1.53 -13.82 -15.73
CA LEU A 380 2.07 -14.47 -16.94
C LEU A 380 2.12 -15.99 -16.77
N ALA A 381 2.51 -16.50 -15.60
CA ALA A 381 2.53 -17.94 -15.33
C ALA A 381 1.13 -18.56 -15.39
N LYS A 382 0.11 -17.87 -14.86
CA LYS A 382 -1.29 -18.29 -14.95
C LYS A 382 -1.75 -18.34 -16.41
N GLU A 383 -1.50 -17.30 -17.19
CA GLU A 383 -2.00 -17.21 -18.57
C GLU A 383 -1.23 -18.10 -19.55
N LEU A 384 0.08 -18.31 -19.38
CA LEU A 384 0.88 -19.15 -20.29
C LEU A 384 0.90 -20.63 -19.89
N GLY A 385 0.77 -20.93 -18.59
CA GLY A 385 0.93 -22.29 -18.07
C GLY A 385 -0.38 -22.99 -17.71
N ILE A 386 -1.39 -22.24 -17.22
CA ILE A 386 -2.61 -22.83 -16.65
C ILE A 386 -3.86 -21.96 -16.98
N SER A 387 -3.97 -21.52 -18.23
CA SER A 387 -4.99 -20.56 -18.69
C SER A 387 -6.43 -21.01 -18.43
N SER A 388 -6.68 -22.33 -18.39
CA SER A 388 -7.99 -22.93 -18.19
C SER A 388 -8.57 -22.75 -16.78
N ILE A 389 -7.77 -22.37 -15.79
CA ILE A 389 -8.26 -22.15 -14.42
C ILE A 389 -8.95 -20.78 -14.31
N SER A 390 -10.15 -20.78 -13.75
CA SER A 390 -10.90 -19.55 -13.44
C SER A 390 -10.19 -18.69 -12.40
N TRP A 391 -10.39 -17.36 -12.44
CA TRP A 391 -9.83 -16.46 -11.44
C TRP A 391 -10.23 -16.81 -10.00
N LEU A 392 -11.45 -17.35 -9.80
CA LEU A 392 -11.90 -17.86 -8.51
C LEU A 392 -11.01 -19.00 -8.01
N ASN A 393 -10.80 -20.04 -8.83
CA ASN A 393 -10.02 -21.22 -8.43
C ASN A 393 -8.54 -20.87 -8.26
N PHE A 394 -8.02 -19.98 -9.12
CA PHE A 394 -6.67 -19.46 -9.02
C PHE A 394 -6.46 -18.70 -7.71
N PHE A 395 -7.38 -17.79 -7.36
CA PHE A 395 -7.34 -17.06 -6.10
C PHE A 395 -7.47 -18.01 -4.90
N ASN A 396 -8.39 -18.99 -4.95
CA ASN A 396 -8.55 -19.98 -3.90
C ASN A 396 -7.26 -20.77 -3.63
N ALA A 397 -6.66 -21.37 -4.66
CA ALA A 397 -5.40 -22.10 -4.52
C ALA A 397 -4.26 -21.18 -4.05
N GLY A 398 -4.18 -19.97 -4.62
CA GLY A 398 -3.18 -18.97 -4.26
C GLY A 398 -3.27 -18.53 -2.80
N THR A 399 -4.49 -18.39 -2.25
CA THR A 399 -4.68 -18.04 -0.84
C THR A 399 -4.14 -19.09 0.12
N ILE A 400 -4.23 -20.38 -0.22
CA ILE A 400 -3.61 -21.47 0.57
C ILE A 400 -2.08 -21.37 0.51
N VAL A 401 -1.51 -21.18 -0.67
CA VAL A 401 -0.05 -21.04 -0.84
C VAL A 401 0.46 -19.85 -0.03
N VAL A 402 -0.22 -18.71 -0.10
CA VAL A 402 0.14 -17.50 0.65
C VAL A 402 0.02 -17.70 2.16
N ALA A 403 -1.03 -18.37 2.63
CA ALA A 403 -1.20 -18.67 4.04
C ALA A 403 -0.05 -19.52 4.59
N VAL A 404 0.38 -20.55 3.85
CA VAL A 404 1.46 -21.45 4.27
C VAL A 404 2.83 -20.80 4.13
N VAL A 405 3.20 -20.38 2.91
CA VAL A 405 4.55 -19.84 2.63
C VAL A 405 4.76 -18.50 3.31
N GLY A 406 3.78 -17.59 3.20
CA GLY A 406 3.83 -16.29 3.85
C GLY A 406 3.75 -16.38 5.37
N GLY A 407 2.90 -17.28 5.89
CA GLY A 407 2.78 -17.53 7.33
C GLY A 407 4.07 -18.07 7.94
N VAL A 408 4.68 -19.09 7.33
CA VAL A 408 5.97 -19.64 7.77
C VAL A 408 7.07 -18.58 7.70
N ALA A 409 7.17 -17.83 6.60
CA ALA A 409 8.16 -16.76 6.46
C ALA A 409 7.98 -15.67 7.54
N ALA A 410 6.74 -15.27 7.84
CA ALA A 410 6.44 -14.28 8.86
C ALA A 410 6.80 -14.77 10.28
N VAL A 411 6.53 -16.04 10.61
CA VAL A 411 6.91 -16.65 11.88
C VAL A 411 8.43 -16.70 12.02
N LEU A 412 9.14 -17.18 10.99
CA LEU A 412 10.61 -17.24 11.00
C LEU A 412 11.22 -15.84 11.11
N SER A 413 10.65 -14.83 10.43
CA SER A 413 11.09 -13.44 10.53
C SER A 413 10.93 -12.91 11.96
N LEU A 414 9.79 -13.17 12.60
CA LEU A 414 9.55 -12.78 13.99
C LEU A 414 10.55 -13.43 14.95
N ILE A 415 10.78 -14.75 14.83
CA ILE A 415 11.73 -15.48 15.67
C ILE A 415 13.13 -14.89 15.53
N TYR A 416 13.58 -14.68 14.29
CA TYR A 416 14.89 -14.09 14.00
C TYR A 416 15.08 -12.72 14.67
N PHE A 417 14.12 -11.81 14.50
CA PHE A 417 14.24 -10.46 15.08
C PHE A 417 14.16 -10.47 16.62
N LEU A 418 13.36 -11.35 17.22
CA LEU A 418 13.29 -11.50 18.68
C LEU A 418 14.60 -12.05 19.25
N GLN A 419 15.18 -13.08 18.62
CA GLN A 419 16.48 -13.63 19.02
C GLN A 419 17.58 -12.58 18.94
N ASN A 420 17.64 -11.84 17.84
CA ASN A 420 18.63 -10.77 17.65
C ASN A 420 18.46 -9.61 18.64
N ALA A 421 17.21 -9.26 18.99
CA ALA A 421 16.92 -8.26 20.01
C ALA A 421 17.35 -8.70 21.42
N ASN A 422 17.20 -10.00 21.74
CA ASN A 422 17.64 -10.57 23.02
C ASN A 422 19.17 -10.66 23.12
N ALA A 423 19.85 -11.10 22.06
CA ALA A 423 21.32 -11.14 22.00
C ALA A 423 21.93 -9.74 22.25
N THR A 424 21.39 -8.72 21.57
CA THR A 424 21.85 -7.32 21.74
C THR A 424 21.63 -6.79 23.15
N ARG A 425 20.57 -7.25 23.86
CA ARG A 425 20.35 -6.89 25.28
C ARG A 425 21.34 -7.59 26.21
N SER A 426 21.64 -8.86 25.95
CA SER A 426 22.62 -9.62 26.71
C SER A 426 24.00 -8.98 26.63
N ASP A 427 24.47 -8.61 25.44
CA ASP A 427 25.78 -7.98 25.25
C ASP A 427 25.90 -6.64 25.97
N LYS A 428 24.83 -5.82 25.97
CA LYS A 428 24.80 -4.56 26.72
C LYS A 428 24.83 -4.76 28.23
N SER A 429 24.14 -5.80 28.73
CA SER A 429 24.16 -6.14 30.15
C SER A 429 25.56 -6.61 30.57
N THR A 430 26.21 -7.46 29.78
CA THR A 430 27.57 -7.95 30.05
C THR A 430 28.59 -6.81 30.00
N ALA A 431 28.50 -5.91 29.03
CA ALA A 431 29.38 -4.74 28.92
C ALA A 431 29.22 -3.72 30.06
N GLN A 432 28.00 -3.57 30.61
CA GLN A 432 27.75 -2.74 31.80
C GLN A 432 28.28 -3.39 33.09
N THR A 433 28.28 -4.72 33.18
CA THR A 433 28.84 -5.44 34.33
C THR A 433 30.37 -5.38 34.34
N THR A 434 31.03 -5.45 33.18
CA THR A 434 32.51 -5.35 33.08
C THR A 434 33.03 -3.93 33.30
N THR A 435 32.24 -2.88 33.01
CA THR A 435 32.62 -1.48 33.32
C THR A 435 32.39 -1.08 34.78
N ASN A 436 31.58 -1.83 35.53
CA ASN A 436 31.29 -1.59 36.95
C ASN A 436 32.10 -2.48 37.91
N GLN A 437 33.06 -3.27 37.43
CA GLN A 437 34.06 -3.89 38.31
C GLN A 437 35.08 -2.83 38.74
N PRO A 438 35.21 -2.51 40.04
CA PRO A 438 36.26 -1.61 40.50
C PRO A 438 37.61 -2.26 40.16
N ALA A 439 38.52 -1.48 39.57
CA ALA A 439 39.91 -1.88 39.37
C ALA A 439 40.42 -2.43 40.70
N SER A 440 40.66 -3.74 40.75
CA SER A 440 41.34 -4.38 41.86
C SER A 440 42.68 -3.67 42.02
N VAL A 441 42.82 -2.96 43.13
CA VAL A 441 44.07 -2.39 43.60
C VAL A 441 45.12 -3.50 43.59
N GLU A 442 46.06 -3.45 42.63
CA GLU A 442 47.31 -4.17 42.72
C GLU A 442 48.05 -3.62 43.94
N MET A 443 48.04 -4.37 45.04
CA MET A 443 49.06 -4.29 46.07
C MET A 443 49.92 -5.55 45.97
N ILE A 444 51.06 -5.45 45.29
CA ILE A 444 52.34 -6.04 45.70
C ILE A 444 53.45 -5.07 45.33
#